data_AF-A0A2T0S0H9-F1
#
_entry.id   AF-A0A2T0S0H9-F1
#
_cell.length_a   1.000
_cell.length_b   1.000
_cell.length_c   1.000
_cell.angle_alpha   90.00
_cell.angle_beta   90.00
_cell.angle_gamma   90.00
#
_symmetry.space_group_name_H-M   'P 1'
#
loop_
_entity.id
_entity.type
_entity.pdbx_description
1 polymer ?
#
loop_
_entity_poly.entity_id
_entity_poly.type
_entity_poly.pdbx_seq_one_letter_code
_entity_poly.pdbx_strand_id
1 'polypeptide(L)'
;MDGHVVWTREDTLDLYRETFGAAGKNEIAMSDERVTMLADDLALYVGAGSYDMADPAGASMGNGPMALTLLLKKVAGEWLLMHAHQSFPSGEQAG
;
A
#
# COMPACT_ATOMS: atom_id res chain seq x y z
N MET A 1 -3.39 3.90 -15.61
CA MET A 1 -2.29 2.93 -15.47
C MET A 1 -2.93 1.56 -15.41
N ASP A 2 -2.40 0.61 -16.16
CA ASP A 2 -2.81 -0.78 -15.99
C ASP A 2 -2.27 -1.26 -14.64
N GLY A 3 -3.10 -1.92 -13.84
CA GLY A 3 -2.69 -2.41 -12.53
C GLY A 3 -1.55 -3.44 -12.65
N HIS A 4 -0.62 -3.43 -11.70
CA HIS A 4 0.44 -4.45 -11.59
C HIS A 4 0.00 -5.51 -10.59
N VAL A 5 -0.11 -6.76 -11.04
CA VAL A 5 -0.41 -7.91 -10.17
C VAL A 5 0.86 -8.72 -9.96
N VAL A 6 1.22 -8.94 -8.71
CA VAL A 6 2.29 -9.85 -8.29
C VAL A 6 1.66 -11.04 -7.55
N TRP A 7 2.11 -12.25 -7.87
CA TRP A 7 1.50 -13.48 -7.36
C TRP A 7 2.32 -14.16 -6.28
N THR A 8 3.64 -13.90 -6.26
CA THR A 8 4.55 -14.52 -5.31
C THR A 8 5.23 -13.48 -4.43
N ARG A 9 5.75 -13.96 -3.29
CA ARG A 9 6.61 -13.15 -2.43
C ARG A 9 7.85 -12.66 -3.16
N GLU A 10 8.42 -13.48 -4.04
CA GLU A 10 9.62 -13.14 -4.79
C GLU A 10 9.35 -12.00 -5.77
N ASP A 11 8.29 -12.11 -6.58
CA ASP A 11 7.88 -11.03 -7.50
C ASP A 11 7.60 -9.72 -6.76
N THR A 12 6.95 -9.81 -5.59
CA THR A 12 6.65 -8.66 -4.75
C THR A 12 7.93 -7.99 -4.24
N LEU A 13 8.92 -8.79 -3.80
CA LEU A 13 10.20 -8.28 -3.34
C LEU A 13 11.00 -7.64 -4.46
N ASP A 14 10.98 -8.22 -5.66
CA ASP A 14 11.72 -7.68 -6.80
C ASP A 14 11.11 -6.36 -7.27
N LEU A 15 9.77 -6.28 -7.35
CA LEU A 15 9.06 -5.02 -7.61
C LEU A 15 9.44 -3.93 -6.60
N TYR A 16 9.45 -4.24 -5.31
CA TYR A 16 9.78 -3.25 -4.28
C TYR A 16 11.26 -2.88 -4.25
N ARG A 17 12.17 -3.80 -4.55
CA ARG A 17 13.60 -3.49 -4.70
C ARG A 17 13.85 -2.56 -5.88
N GLU A 18 13.18 -2.79 -7.00
CA GLU A 18 13.26 -1.90 -8.16
C GLU A 18 12.68 -0.51 -7.84
N THR A 19 11.46 -0.48 -7.30
CA THR A 19 10.74 0.77 -7.00
C THR A 19 11.47 1.61 -5.96
N PHE A 20 11.82 1.03 -4.82
CA PHE A 20 12.40 1.77 -3.69
C PHE A 20 13.93 1.81 -3.71
N GLY A 21 14.60 0.97 -4.50
CA GLY A 21 16.05 1.02 -4.67
C GLY A 21 16.52 2.32 -5.34
N ALA A 22 15.66 2.96 -6.13
CA ALA A 22 15.91 4.27 -6.73
C ALA A 22 15.44 5.45 -5.88
N ALA A 23 14.67 5.22 -4.82
CA ALA A 23 14.09 6.28 -4.00
C ALA A 23 15.07 6.72 -2.89
N GLY A 24 15.25 8.04 -2.76
CA GLY A 24 15.91 8.65 -1.59
C GLY A 24 14.94 9.00 -0.47
N LYS A 25 13.66 9.18 -0.82
CA LYS A 25 12.53 9.42 0.09
C LYS A 25 11.31 8.64 -0.38
N ASN A 26 10.61 8.03 0.56
CA ASN A 26 9.23 7.56 0.36
C ASN A 26 8.44 7.85 1.65
N GLU A 27 7.42 8.70 1.55
CA GLU A 27 6.54 9.07 2.64
C GLU A 27 5.11 8.70 2.29
N ILE A 28 4.44 8.00 3.22
CA ILE A 28 3.04 7.63 3.11
C ILE A 28 2.35 8.15 4.37
N ALA A 29 1.30 8.95 4.18
CA ALA A 29 0.47 9.46 5.25
C ALA A 29 -0.97 8.96 5.06
N MET A 30 -1.48 8.20 6.03
CA MET A 30 -2.86 7.72 6.04
C MET A 30 -3.73 8.65 6.91
N SER A 31 -4.96 8.91 6.50
CA SER A 31 -5.91 9.78 7.23
C SER A 31 -7.20 9.06 7.61
N ASP A 32 -7.78 8.29 6.68
CA ASP A 32 -9.10 7.68 6.83
C ASP A 32 -8.98 6.16 6.88
N GLU A 33 -8.63 5.67 8.07
CA GLU A 33 -8.36 4.25 8.30
C GLU A 33 -9.56 3.57 8.98
N ARG A 34 -9.94 2.39 8.49
CA ARG A 34 -10.95 1.54 9.13
C ARG A 34 -10.50 0.10 9.14
N VAL A 35 -10.67 -0.53 10.30
CA VAL A 35 -10.46 -1.96 10.49
C VAL A 35 -11.81 -2.61 10.82
N THR A 36 -12.17 -3.63 10.05
CA THR A 36 -13.37 -4.44 10.26
C THR A 36 -12.95 -5.88 10.47
N MET A 37 -13.27 -6.45 11.64
CA MET A 37 -13.12 -7.88 11.87
C MET A 37 -14.15 -8.64 11.02
N LEU A 38 -13.68 -9.59 10.21
CA LEU A 38 -14.52 -10.48 9.41
C LEU A 38 -14.72 -11.84 10.10
N ALA A 39 -13.75 -12.24 10.92
CA ALA A 39 -13.77 -13.40 11.81
C ALA A 39 -12.78 -13.16 12.97
N ASP A 40 -12.71 -14.08 13.94
CA ASP A 40 -11.79 -13.98 15.09
C ASP A 40 -10.31 -13.83 14.69
N ASP A 41 -9.95 -14.34 13.51
CA ASP A 41 -8.60 -14.38 12.99
C ASP A 41 -8.47 -13.76 11.58
N LEU A 42 -9.47 -12.99 11.12
CA LEU A 42 -9.47 -12.35 9.81
C LEU A 42 -9.97 -10.90 9.91
N ALA A 43 -9.22 -9.95 9.39
CA ALA A 43 -9.57 -8.53 9.39
C ALA A 43 -9.40 -7.90 8.00
N LEU A 44 -10.31 -6.99 7.67
CA LEU A 44 -10.20 -6.08 6.54
C LEU A 44 -9.72 -4.72 7.06
N TYR A 45 -8.63 -4.23 6.50
CA TYR A 45 -8.21 -2.84 6.63
C TYR A 45 -8.50 -2.11 5.32
N VAL A 46 -9.12 -0.93 5.42
CA VAL A 46 -9.22 0.03 4.32
C VAL A 46 -8.65 1.36 4.80
N GLY A 47 -7.90 2.03 3.93
CA GLY A 47 -7.28 3.30 4.24
C GLY A 47 -7.24 4.21 3.02
N ALA A 48 -7.52 5.49 3.22
CA ALA A 48 -7.18 6.54 2.25
C ALA A 48 -6.09 7.46 2.82
N GLY A 49 -5.28 8.02 1.93
CA GLY A 49 -4.14 8.84 2.32
C GLY A 49 -3.44 9.44 1.11
N SER A 50 -2.16 9.76 1.28
CA SER A 50 -1.29 10.29 0.24
C SER A 50 0.09 9.66 0.28
N TYR A 51 0.78 9.72 -0.86
CA TYR A 51 2.18 9.35 -0.97
C TYR A 51 3.00 10.50 -1.56
N ASP A 52 4.28 10.55 -1.20
CA ASP A 52 5.28 11.44 -1.78
C ASP A 52 6.62 10.69 -1.88
N MET A 53 7.11 10.54 -3.10
CA MET A 53 8.35 9.84 -3.40
C MET A 53 9.31 10.76 -4.15
N ALA A 54 10.59 10.71 -3.76
CA ALA A 54 11.65 11.46 -4.41
C ALA A 54 12.94 10.64 -4.50
N ASP A 55 13.76 10.94 -5.51
CA ASP A 55 15.08 10.37 -5.68
C ASP A 55 16.08 10.95 -4.64
N PRO A 56 17.32 10.44 -4.56
CA PRO A 56 18.33 10.95 -3.63
C PRO A 56 18.73 12.42 -3.85
N ALA A 57 18.47 12.98 -5.03
CA ALA A 57 18.69 14.40 -5.34
C ALA A 57 17.48 15.28 -4.98
N GLY A 58 16.37 14.68 -4.54
CA GLY A 58 15.13 15.35 -4.19
C GLY A 58 14.19 15.61 -5.37
N ALA A 59 14.46 15.05 -6.55
CA ALA A 59 13.54 15.14 -7.67
C ALA A 59 12.32 14.23 -7.42
N SER A 60 11.12 14.75 -7.68
CA SER A 60 9.89 13.98 -7.48
C SER A 60 9.83 12.76 -8.41
N MET A 61 9.57 11.59 -7.83
CA MET A 61 9.32 10.33 -8.54
C MET A 61 7.82 9.98 -8.58
N GLY A 62 6.98 10.78 -7.92
CA GLY A 62 5.54 10.63 -7.87
C GLY A 62 4.98 11.11 -6.54
N ASN A 63 3.81 11.74 -6.57
CA ASN A 63 3.02 12.05 -5.38
C ASN A 63 1.53 12.07 -5.72
N GLY A 64 0.69 12.05 -4.69
CA GLY A 64 -0.76 12.16 -4.85
C GLY A 64 -1.55 11.33 -3.85
N PRO A 65 -2.87 11.21 -4.06
CA PRO A 65 -3.71 10.40 -3.21
C PRO A 65 -3.42 8.91 -3.39
N MET A 66 -3.64 8.15 -2.33
CA MET A 66 -3.47 6.71 -2.28
C MET A 66 -4.66 6.08 -1.54
N ALA A 67 -5.08 4.89 -1.97
CA ALA A 67 -5.99 4.05 -1.21
C ALA A 67 -5.42 2.63 -1.08
N LEU A 68 -5.62 2.05 0.10
CA LEU A 68 -5.22 0.69 0.46
C LEU A 68 -6.44 -0.14 0.86
N THR A 69 -6.46 -1.39 0.42
CA THR A 69 -7.35 -2.43 0.91
C THR A 69 -6.49 -3.65 1.24
N LEU A 70 -6.45 -4.03 2.51
CA LEU A 70 -5.62 -5.13 3.01
C LEU A 70 -6.50 -6.17 3.70
N LEU A 71 -6.30 -7.44 3.36
CA LEU A 71 -6.83 -8.57 4.11
C LEU A 71 -5.72 -9.15 4.98
N LEU A 72 -5.95 -9.20 6.29
CA LEU A 72 -4.99 -9.70 7.27
C LEU A 72 -5.53 -10.96 7.95
N LYS A 73 -4.69 -11.96 8.12
CA LYS A 73 -4.98 -13.21 8.84
C LYS A 73 -4.09 -13.34 10.05
N LYS A 74 -4.69 -13.72 11.18
CA LYS A 74 -3.93 -14.03 12.40
C LYS A 74 -3.42 -15.46 12.34
N VAL A 75 -2.11 -15.65 12.38
CA VAL A 75 -1.43 -16.95 12.40
C VAL A 75 -0.45 -16.95 13.56
N ALA A 76 -0.56 -17.95 14.45
CA ALA A 76 0.29 -18.07 15.64
C ALA A 76 0.37 -16.79 16.51
N GLY A 77 -0.71 -15.99 16.53
CA GLY A 77 -0.78 -14.75 17.29
C GLY A 77 -0.42 -13.48 16.50
N GLU A 78 0.16 -13.62 15.32
CA GLU A 78 0.62 -12.50 14.49
C GLU A 78 -0.31 -12.23 13.31
N TRP A 79 -0.56 -10.96 13.01
CA TRP A 79 -1.34 -10.58 11.83
C TRP A 79 -0.43 -10.54 10.60
N LEU A 80 -0.74 -11.38 9.63
CA LEU A 80 -0.03 -11.49 8.36
C LEU A 80 -0.90 -10.96 7.22
N LEU A 81 -0.28 -10.24 6.30
CA LEU A 81 -0.95 -9.77 5.09
C LEU A 81 -1.21 -10.95 4.14
N MET A 82 -2.48 -11.23 3.85
CA MET A 82 -2.89 -12.25 2.88
C MET A 82 -3.06 -11.68 1.47
N HIS A 83 -3.59 -10.46 1.38
CA HIS A 83 -3.86 -9.79 0.12
C HIS A 83 -3.79 -8.29 0.33
N ALA A 84 -3.22 -7.59 -0.64
CA ALA A 84 -3.20 -6.14 -0.69
C ALA A 84 -3.63 -5.65 -2.06
N HIS A 85 -4.41 -4.58 -2.07
CA HIS A 85 -4.65 -3.77 -3.23
C HIS A 85 -4.30 -2.33 -2.87
N GLN A 86 -3.37 -1.76 -3.64
CA GLN A 86 -3.02 -0.34 -3.60
C GLN A 86 -3.48 0.33 -4.89
N SER A 87 -4.09 1.51 -4.77
CA SER A 87 -4.52 2.30 -5.91
C SER A 87 -4.15 3.77 -5.72
N PHE A 88 -4.01 4.47 -6.84
CA PHE A 88 -3.66 5.89 -6.91
C PHE A 88 -4.76 6.64 -7.66
N PRO A 89 -5.82 7.07 -6.96
CA PRO A 89 -6.96 7.73 -7.57
C PRO A 89 -6.57 9.05 -8.26
N SER A 90 -7.20 9.39 -9.37
CA SER A 90 -7.08 10.72 -9.96
C SER A 90 -8.21 11.62 -9.42
N GLY A 91 -8.00 12.33 -8.31
CA GLY A 91 -8.95 13.31 -7.75
C GLY A 91 -9.54 12.95 -6.38
N GLU A 92 -10.23 13.94 -5.77
CA GLU A 92 -10.83 13.88 -4.44
C GLU A 92 -11.93 12.80 -4.39
N GLN A 93 -11.78 11.81 -3.50
CA GLN A 93 -12.82 10.80 -3.29
C GLN A 93 -13.99 11.44 -2.54
N ALA A 94 -15.14 11.56 -3.21
CA ALA A 94 -16.39 11.88 -2.54
C ALA A 94 -16.74 10.75 -1.57
N GLY A 95 -16.88 11.09 -0.28
CA GLY A 95 -17.25 10.17 0.80
C GLY A 95 -18.68 9.63 0.72
#